data_AF-A0A166BZ90-F1
#
_entry.id   AF-A0A166BZ90-F1
#
_cell.length_a   1.000
_cell.length_b   1.000
_cell.length_c   1.000
_cell.angle_alpha   90.00
_cell.angle_beta   90.00
_cell.angle_gamma   90.00
#
_symmetry.space_group_name_H-M   'P 1'
#
loop_
_entity.id
_entity.type
_entity.pdbx_description
1 polymer ?
#
loop_
_entity_poly.entity_id
_entity_poly.type
_entity_poly.pdbx_seq_one_letter_code
_entity_poly.pdbx_strand_id
1 'polypeptide(L)'
;MDVIARIAIEGAKTSIGEDILQRVCRDLQKLTSIVRGARQESSPRGLRFARFIAECKAHAPSEWQPSLSLFDTAIQRGVLNKSIHHYLRQLWVDFGAALGLKEDEERARLAHQMRVHCAWPTCVYHTSEPGRALASCKGCGQVRYCGKVCQTDHWKAGHKQECGNRLKD
;
A
#
# COMPACT_ATOMS: atom_id res chain seq x y z
N MET A 1 -1.71 -7.98 -3.34
CA MET A 1 -0.47 -7.16 -3.41
C MET A 1 0.02 -6.75 -2.03
N ASP A 2 -0.87 -6.34 -1.11
CA ASP A 2 -0.57 -6.07 0.33
C ASP A 2 0.28 -7.16 1.02
N VAL A 3 -0.03 -8.42 0.72
CA VAL A 3 0.66 -9.60 1.28
C VAL A 3 2.18 -9.55 1.06
N ILE A 4 2.66 -9.05 -0.09
CA ILE A 4 4.10 -9.02 -0.39
C ILE A 4 4.80 -7.96 0.48
N ALA A 5 4.18 -6.78 0.63
CA ALA A 5 4.72 -5.71 1.47
C ALA A 5 4.72 -6.11 2.95
N ARG A 6 3.65 -6.75 3.42
CA ARG A 6 3.55 -7.27 4.80
C ARG A 6 4.55 -8.40 5.06
N ILE A 7 4.68 -9.36 4.14
CA ILE A 7 5.69 -10.43 4.23
C ILE A 7 7.10 -9.84 4.28
N ALA A 8 7.40 -8.82 3.48
CA ALA A 8 8.71 -8.15 3.53
C ALA A 8 8.97 -7.50 4.90
N ILE A 9 7.96 -6.84 5.48
CA ILE A 9 8.08 -6.16 6.79
C ILE A 9 8.13 -7.16 7.95
N GLU A 10 7.34 -8.23 7.90
CA GLU A 10 7.35 -9.29 8.90
C GLU A 10 8.64 -10.11 8.84
N GLY A 11 9.10 -10.44 7.62
CA GLY A 11 10.38 -11.12 7.39
C GLY A 11 11.54 -10.35 8.01
N ALA A 12 11.61 -9.04 7.78
CA ALA A 12 12.66 -8.16 8.29
C ALA A 12 12.81 -8.14 9.83
N LYS A 13 11.81 -8.58 10.59
CA LYS A 13 11.86 -8.63 12.07
C LYS A 13 12.59 -9.86 12.63
N THR A 14 12.95 -10.84 11.81
CA THR A 14 13.56 -12.11 12.25
C THR A 14 14.94 -12.32 11.60
N SER A 15 15.86 -13.09 12.21
CA SER A 15 17.16 -13.41 11.58
C SER A 15 17.05 -14.30 10.33
N ILE A 16 15.88 -14.92 10.13
CA ILE A 16 15.44 -15.61 8.90
C ILE A 16 15.09 -14.58 7.79
N GLY A 17 15.11 -13.28 8.12
CA GLY A 17 14.53 -12.20 7.34
C GLY A 17 15.26 -11.80 6.06
N GLU A 18 16.58 -11.98 5.99
CA GLU A 18 17.33 -11.57 4.80
C GLU A 18 17.00 -12.45 3.59
N ASP A 19 16.83 -13.75 3.78
CA ASP A 19 16.46 -14.70 2.71
C ASP A 19 15.05 -14.41 2.15
N ILE A 20 14.11 -14.08 3.04
CA ILE A 20 12.74 -13.72 2.65
C ILE A 20 12.76 -12.41 1.85
N LEU A 21 13.49 -11.39 2.32
CA LEU A 21 13.62 -10.11 1.64
C LEU A 21 14.28 -10.27 0.27
N GLN A 22 15.34 -11.06 0.17
CA GLN A 22 15.99 -11.35 -1.10
C GLN A 22 15.06 -12.09 -2.06
N ARG A 23 14.27 -13.05 -1.57
CA ARG A 23 13.28 -13.75 -2.40
C ARG A 23 12.22 -12.79 -2.93
N VAL A 24 11.67 -11.93 -2.07
CA VAL A 24 10.70 -10.90 -2.48
C VAL A 24 11.30 -9.98 -3.54
N CYS A 25 12.54 -9.53 -3.36
CA CYS A 25 13.23 -8.68 -4.34
C CYS A 25 13.40 -9.40 -5.69
N ARG A 26 13.86 -10.66 -5.69
CA ARG A 26 13.98 -11.46 -6.92
C ARG A 26 12.63 -11.66 -7.63
N ASP A 27 11.58 -11.93 -6.87
CA ASP A 27 10.24 -12.15 -7.42
C ASP A 27 9.68 -10.84 -8.02
N LEU A 28 9.87 -9.70 -7.34
CA LEU A 28 9.51 -8.37 -7.88
C LEU A 28 10.26 -8.02 -9.16
N GLN A 29 11.56 -8.31 -9.23
CA GLN A 29 12.35 -8.11 -10.45
C GLN A 29 11.80 -8.95 -11.61
N LYS A 30 11.54 -10.25 -11.38
CA LYS A 30 10.99 -11.15 -12.39
C LYS A 30 9.62 -10.69 -12.87
N LEU A 31 8.72 -10.35 -11.95
CA LEU A 31 7.38 -9.87 -12.28
C LEU A 31 7.43 -8.57 -13.08
N THR A 32 8.29 -7.62 -12.69
CA THR A 32 8.50 -6.37 -13.43
C THR A 32 8.92 -6.64 -14.88
N SER A 33 9.88 -7.54 -15.09
CA SER A 33 10.33 -7.92 -16.43
C SER A 33 9.22 -8.58 -17.25
N ILE A 34 8.41 -9.46 -16.65
CA ILE A 34 7.26 -10.09 -17.31
C ILE A 34 6.23 -9.04 -17.75
N VAL A 35 5.87 -8.10 -16.87
CA VAL A 35 4.90 -7.05 -17.19
C VAL A 35 5.42 -6.12 -18.30
N ARG A 36 6.71 -5.75 -18.26
CA ARG A 36 7.33 -4.92 -19.31
C ARG A 36 7.35 -5.63 -20.66
N GLY A 37 7.71 -6.91 -20.70
CA GLY A 37 7.71 -7.70 -21.93
C GLY A 37 6.31 -7.89 -22.53
N ALA A 38 5.32 -8.19 -21.69
CA ALA A 38 3.94 -8.36 -22.12
C ALA A 38 3.29 -7.07 -22.67
N ARG A 39 3.77 -5.89 -22.27
CA ARG A 39 3.35 -4.61 -22.88
C ARG A 39 3.84 -4.43 -24.31
N GLN A 40 4.98 -5.02 -24.65
CA GLN A 40 5.66 -4.82 -25.93
C GLN A 40 5.30 -5.90 -26.96
N GLU A 41 4.80 -7.06 -26.52
CA GLU A 41 4.50 -8.21 -27.39
C GLU A 41 3.01 -8.54 -27.47
N SER A 42 2.44 -8.56 -28.68
CA SER A 42 1.12 -9.13 -28.98
C SER A 42 1.13 -10.68 -29.06
N SER A 43 2.18 -11.33 -28.55
CA SER A 43 2.45 -12.77 -28.66
C SER A 43 1.51 -13.62 -27.78
N PRO A 44 1.25 -14.89 -28.14
CA PRO A 44 0.54 -15.86 -27.28
C PRO A 44 1.13 -16.01 -25.87
N ARG A 45 2.43 -15.71 -25.72
CA ARG A 45 3.12 -15.72 -24.42
C ARG A 45 2.72 -14.51 -23.55
N GLY A 46 2.46 -13.36 -24.15
CA GLY A 46 1.89 -12.17 -23.47
C GLY A 46 0.44 -12.39 -23.04
N LEU A 47 -0.36 -13.09 -23.85
CA LEU A 47 -1.75 -13.46 -23.51
C LEU A 47 -1.84 -14.36 -22.27
N ARG A 48 -0.84 -15.23 -22.02
CA ARG A 48 -0.79 -16.08 -20.80
C ARG A 48 -0.75 -15.26 -19.51
N PHE A 49 -0.11 -14.10 -19.53
CA PHE A 49 -0.01 -13.22 -18.36
C PHE A 49 -1.01 -12.06 -18.39
N ALA A 50 -1.80 -11.91 -19.47
CA ALA A 50 -2.72 -10.79 -19.63
C ALA A 50 -3.75 -10.70 -18.50
N ARG A 51 -4.33 -11.84 -18.08
CA ARG A 51 -5.25 -11.88 -16.94
C ARG A 51 -4.58 -11.45 -15.64
N PHE A 52 -3.41 -12.01 -15.32
CA PHE A 52 -2.64 -11.64 -14.14
C PHE A 52 -2.27 -10.15 -14.15
N ILE A 53 -1.82 -9.61 -15.28
CA ILE A 53 -1.48 -8.20 -15.43
C ILE A 53 -2.73 -7.32 -15.27
N ALA A 54 -3.88 -7.73 -15.81
CA ALA A 54 -5.14 -7.02 -15.63
C ALA A 54 -5.58 -6.98 -14.16
N GLU A 55 -5.48 -8.11 -13.45
CA GLU A 55 -5.74 -8.19 -12.01
C GLU A 55 -4.75 -7.29 -11.23
N CYS A 56 -3.46 -7.34 -11.56
CA CYS A 56 -2.47 -6.44 -10.97
C CYS A 56 -2.84 -4.97 -11.22
N LYS A 57 -3.22 -4.58 -12.44
CA LYS A 57 -3.63 -3.20 -12.75
C LYS A 57 -4.89 -2.78 -11.98
N ALA A 58 -5.87 -3.68 -11.82
CA ALA A 58 -7.10 -3.39 -11.11
C ALA A 58 -6.87 -3.17 -9.60
N HIS A 59 -5.95 -3.93 -9.00
CA HIS A 59 -5.68 -3.88 -7.55
C HIS A 59 -4.50 -2.99 -7.16
N ALA A 60 -3.58 -2.70 -8.07
CA ALA A 60 -2.38 -1.95 -7.73
C ALA A 60 -2.69 -0.56 -7.17
N PRO A 61 -3.68 0.22 -7.65
CA PRO A 61 -4.01 1.50 -7.04
C PRO A 61 -4.31 1.40 -5.54
N SER A 62 -5.11 0.43 -5.08
CA SER A 62 -5.46 0.34 -3.66
C SER A 62 -4.29 -0.07 -2.76
N GLU A 63 -3.31 -0.79 -3.29
CA GLU A 63 -2.25 -1.43 -2.48
C GLU A 63 -0.85 -0.83 -2.67
N TRP A 64 -0.57 -0.28 -3.85
CA TRP A 64 0.78 0.08 -4.26
C TRP A 64 1.33 1.27 -3.48
N GLN A 65 0.56 2.36 -3.39
CA GLN A 65 0.97 3.54 -2.62
C GLN A 65 1.01 3.24 -1.10
N PRO A 66 -0.01 2.59 -0.51
CA PRO A 66 0.06 2.24 0.91
C PRO A 66 1.28 1.38 1.26
N SER A 67 1.68 0.46 0.37
CA SER A 67 2.88 -0.35 0.54
C SER A 67 4.17 0.49 0.58
N LEU A 68 4.29 1.54 -0.24
CA LEU A 68 5.42 2.47 -0.17
C LEU A 68 5.48 3.18 1.19
N SER A 69 4.33 3.65 1.68
CA SER A 69 4.23 4.29 3.00
C SER A 69 4.62 3.33 4.14
N LEU A 70 4.30 2.04 3.99
CA LEU A 70 4.71 1.00 4.94
C LEU A 70 6.22 0.76 4.91
N PHE A 71 6.87 0.77 3.74
CA PHE A 71 8.33 0.68 3.66
C PHE A 71 9.01 1.87 4.35
N ASP A 72 8.51 3.08 4.14
CA ASP A 72 9.00 4.31 4.79
C ASP A 72 8.80 4.27 6.31
N THR A 73 7.68 3.70 6.78
CA THR A 73 7.45 3.47 8.20
C THR A 73 8.41 2.42 8.77
N ALA A 74 8.70 1.36 8.01
CA ALA A 74 9.59 0.27 8.45
C ALA A 74 11.05 0.74 8.62
N ILE A 75 11.55 1.60 7.72
CA ILE A 75 12.88 2.22 7.89
C ILE A 75 12.91 3.18 9.08
N GLN A 76 11.85 3.99 9.30
CA GLN A 76 11.74 4.87 10.47
C GLN A 76 11.76 4.10 11.80
N ARG A 77 11.16 2.90 11.82
CA ARG A 77 11.12 2.01 12.98
C ARG A 77 12.40 1.15 13.14
N GLY A 78 13.38 1.31 12.27
CA GLY A 78 14.62 0.51 12.28
C GLY A 78 14.42 -0.97 11.95
N VAL A 79 13.27 -1.35 11.38
CA VAL A 79 12.99 -2.73 10.95
C VAL A 79 13.76 -3.08 9.68
N LEU A 80 13.87 -2.12 8.76
CA LEU A 80 14.69 -2.25 7.55
C LEU A 80 15.95 -1.41 7.67
N ASN A 81 17.06 -1.89 7.09
CA ASN A 81 18.24 -1.05 6.89
C ASN A 81 18.08 -0.19 5.63
N LYS A 82 18.88 0.88 5.52
CA LYS A 82 18.79 1.86 4.42
C LYS A 82 18.99 1.24 3.05
N SER A 83 19.95 0.32 2.90
CA SER A 83 20.27 -0.28 1.60
C SER A 83 19.14 -1.18 1.09
N ILE A 84 18.60 -2.04 1.96
CA ILE A 84 17.46 -2.91 1.64
C ILE A 84 16.22 -2.07 1.38
N HIS A 85 15.94 -1.05 2.20
CA HIS A 85 14.82 -0.14 1.98
C HIS A 85 14.90 0.52 0.60
N HIS A 86 16.04 1.12 0.25
CA HIS A 86 16.23 1.77 -1.04
C HIS A 86 15.99 0.80 -2.20
N TYR A 87 16.57 -0.39 -2.12
CA TYR A 87 16.45 -1.39 -3.18
C TYR A 87 15.02 -1.93 -3.32
N LEU A 88 14.38 -2.34 -2.22
CA LEU A 88 13.00 -2.84 -2.23
C LEU A 88 12.02 -1.76 -2.71
N ARG A 89 12.19 -0.52 -2.23
CA ARG A 89 11.39 0.63 -2.68
C ARG A 89 11.53 0.84 -4.18
N GLN A 90 12.76 0.82 -4.72
CA GLN A 90 13.00 0.98 -6.15
C GLN A 90 12.32 -0.12 -6.98
N LEU A 91 12.44 -1.39 -6.57
CA LEU A 91 11.78 -2.50 -7.25
C LEU A 91 10.26 -2.37 -7.26
N TRP A 92 9.69 -1.92 -6.14
CA TRP A 92 8.25 -1.70 -6.06
C TRP A 92 7.79 -0.52 -6.93
N VAL A 93 8.58 0.56 -6.99
CA VAL A 93 8.32 1.69 -7.88
C VAL A 93 8.36 1.27 -9.35
N ASP A 94 9.40 0.53 -9.73
CA ASP A 94 9.59 0.01 -11.09
C ASP A 94 8.45 -0.92 -11.52
N PHE A 95 7.95 -1.75 -10.59
CA PHE A 95 6.81 -2.61 -10.81
C PHE A 95 5.52 -1.81 -11.05
N GLY A 96 5.26 -0.79 -10.23
CA GLY A 96 4.11 0.12 -10.41
C GLY A 96 4.16 0.85 -11.75
N ALA A 97 5.33 1.38 -12.13
CA ALA A 97 5.55 2.01 -13.42
C ALA A 97 5.32 1.03 -14.59
N ALA A 98 5.74 -0.23 -14.45
CA ALA A 98 5.45 -1.26 -15.46
C ALA A 98 3.95 -1.54 -15.61
N LEU A 99 3.16 -1.43 -14.53
CA LEU A 99 1.70 -1.52 -14.62
C LEU A 99 1.08 -0.26 -15.22
N GLY A 100 1.77 0.88 -15.18
CA GLY A 100 1.31 2.18 -15.69
C GLY A 100 0.91 3.16 -14.60
N LEU A 101 1.26 2.88 -13.35
CA LEU A 101 1.05 3.79 -12.24
C LEU A 101 2.14 4.88 -12.23
N LYS A 102 1.76 6.07 -11.78
CA LYS A 102 2.68 7.18 -11.52
C LYS A 102 2.58 7.55 -10.05
N GLU A 103 3.73 7.70 -9.39
CA GLU A 103 3.78 7.85 -7.93
C GLU A 103 2.96 9.05 -7.44
N ASP A 104 3.13 10.21 -8.08
CA ASP A 104 2.45 11.44 -7.68
C ASP A 104 0.94 11.38 -7.90
N GLU A 105 0.50 10.79 -9.02
CA GLU A 105 -0.93 10.62 -9.33
C GLU A 105 -1.59 9.65 -8.34
N GLU A 106 -0.94 8.52 -8.02
CA GLU A 106 -1.46 7.55 -7.05
C GLU A 106 -1.47 8.10 -5.62
N ARG A 107 -0.45 8.88 -5.25
CA ARG A 107 -0.41 9.62 -3.98
C ARG A 107 -1.56 10.61 -3.89
N ALA A 108 -1.81 11.40 -4.93
CA ALA A 108 -2.92 12.33 -4.98
C ALA A 108 -4.28 11.63 -4.93
N ARG A 109 -4.43 10.52 -5.67
CA ARG A 109 -5.65 9.70 -5.69
C ARG A 109 -5.96 9.13 -4.30
N LEU A 110 -4.98 8.55 -3.62
CA LEU A 110 -5.18 8.03 -2.26
C LEU A 110 -5.47 9.15 -1.27
N ALA A 111 -4.73 10.27 -1.33
CA ALA A 111 -4.98 11.41 -0.47
C ALA A 111 -6.41 11.96 -0.65
N HIS A 112 -6.91 11.99 -1.88
CA HIS A 112 -8.30 12.34 -2.17
C HIS A 112 -9.27 11.32 -1.57
N GLN A 113 -9.07 10.02 -1.78
CA GLN A 113 -9.89 8.95 -1.19
C GLN A 113 -9.97 9.07 0.34
N MET A 114 -8.84 9.30 1.02
CA MET A 114 -8.80 9.50 2.48
C MET A 114 -9.50 10.79 2.96
N ARG A 115 -9.78 11.74 2.05
CA ARG A 115 -10.56 12.95 2.36
C ARG A 115 -12.06 12.76 2.21
N VAL A 116 -12.49 11.91 1.29
CA VAL A 116 -13.91 11.78 0.92
C VAL A 116 -14.57 10.50 1.42
N HIS A 117 -13.80 9.51 1.88
CA HIS A 117 -14.33 8.25 2.42
C HIS A 117 -14.06 8.07 3.92
N CYS A 118 -14.93 7.28 4.56
CA CYS A 118 -14.76 6.83 5.93
C CYS A 118 -13.59 5.84 6.03
N ALA A 119 -12.71 6.06 6.99
CA ALA A 119 -11.54 5.19 7.18
C ALA A 119 -11.86 3.83 7.81
N TRP A 120 -13.06 3.63 8.33
CA TRP A 120 -13.45 2.36 8.94
C TRP A 120 -13.81 1.32 7.86
N PRO A 121 -13.06 0.22 7.66
CA PRO A 121 -13.22 -0.66 6.49
C PRO A 121 -14.57 -1.36 6.39
N THR A 122 -15.31 -1.52 7.50
CA THR A 122 -16.63 -2.15 7.50
C THR A 122 -17.78 -1.14 7.33
N CYS A 123 -17.47 0.16 7.21
CA CYS A 123 -18.45 1.18 6.94
C CYS A 123 -18.83 1.19 5.45
N VAL A 124 -20.13 1.36 5.13
CA VAL A 124 -20.60 1.55 3.75
C VAL A 124 -19.92 2.73 3.04
N TYR A 125 -19.58 3.78 3.79
CA TYR A 125 -18.89 4.97 3.27
C TYR A 125 -17.37 4.80 3.15
N HIS A 126 -16.85 3.58 3.33
CA HIS A 126 -15.43 3.30 3.07
C HIS A 126 -15.10 3.32 1.58
N THR A 127 -16.06 2.94 0.76
CA THR A 127 -15.96 2.87 -0.71
C THR A 127 -16.93 3.81 -1.41
N SER A 128 -17.70 4.61 -0.66
CA SER A 128 -18.65 5.57 -1.19
C SER A 128 -18.59 6.89 -0.42
N GLU A 129 -18.81 8.00 -1.13
CA GLU A 129 -18.84 9.32 -0.51
C GLU A 129 -20.12 9.50 0.32
N PRO A 130 -20.02 9.85 1.60
CA PRO A 130 -21.19 10.24 2.35
C PRO A 130 -21.67 11.62 1.88
N GLY A 131 -22.99 11.81 1.78
CA GLY A 131 -23.60 13.13 1.55
C GLY A 131 -23.46 14.11 2.73
N ARG A 132 -22.47 13.93 3.61
CA ARG A 132 -22.19 14.77 4.78
C ARG A 132 -20.69 14.89 5.01
N ALA A 133 -20.30 15.97 5.68
CA ALA A 133 -18.91 16.20 6.06
C ALA A 133 -18.38 15.08 6.97
N LEU A 134 -17.17 14.62 6.68
CA LEU A 134 -16.44 13.66 7.50
C LEU A 134 -15.61 14.38 8.57
N ALA A 135 -15.55 13.81 9.79
CA ALA A 135 -14.74 14.32 10.88
C ALA A 135 -13.33 13.71 10.84
N SER A 136 -12.28 14.53 10.89
CA SER A 136 -10.90 14.04 11.00
C SER A 136 -10.61 13.43 12.37
N CYS A 137 -9.75 12.41 12.40
CA CYS A 137 -9.18 11.90 13.64
C CYS A 137 -8.51 13.05 14.39
N LYS A 138 -8.97 13.35 15.61
CA LYS A 138 -8.40 14.43 16.42
C LYS A 138 -6.92 14.20 16.78
N GLY A 139 -6.48 12.95 16.85
CA GLY A 139 -5.08 12.62 17.15
C GLY A 139 -4.14 12.90 15.98
N CYS A 140 -4.27 12.15 14.88
CA CYS A 140 -3.34 12.25 13.75
C CYS A 140 -3.77 13.24 12.65
N GLY A 141 -5.05 13.60 12.55
CA GLY A 141 -5.58 14.40 11.44
C GLY A 141 -5.60 13.72 10.07
N GLN A 142 -5.04 12.51 9.93
CA GLN A 142 -4.80 11.86 8.64
C GLN A 142 -6.03 11.16 8.07
N VAL A 143 -6.80 10.48 8.92
CA VAL A 143 -7.98 9.70 8.52
C VAL A 143 -9.27 10.41 8.93
N ARG A 144 -10.38 10.13 8.23
CA ARG A 144 -11.69 10.74 8.52
C ARG A 144 -12.77 9.70 8.75
N TYR A 145 -13.81 10.09 9.48
CA TYR A 145 -14.89 9.21 9.90
C TYR A 145 -16.24 9.87 9.65
N CYS A 146 -17.22 9.07 9.22
CA CYS A 146 -18.58 9.56 9.04
C CYS A 146 -19.29 9.84 10.38
N GLY A 147 -18.74 9.38 11.50
CA GLY A 147 -19.26 9.60 12.84
C GLY A 147 -18.42 8.94 13.92
N LYS A 148 -18.78 9.20 15.18
CA LYS A 148 -18.06 8.74 16.38
C LYS A 148 -18.00 7.22 16.52
N VAL A 149 -19.03 6.51 16.06
CA VAL A 149 -19.11 5.05 16.08
C VAL A 149 -17.97 4.45 15.24
N CYS A 150 -17.89 4.83 13.96
CA CYS A 150 -16.82 4.35 13.07
C CYS A 150 -15.42 4.72 13.56
N GLN A 151 -15.25 5.91 14.15
CA GLN A 151 -13.96 6.27 14.78
C GLN A 151 -13.62 5.33 15.93
N THR A 152 -14.58 5.03 16.80
CA THR A 152 -14.38 4.18 17.99
C THR A 152 -14.09 2.74 17.60
N ASP A 153 -14.80 2.21 16.61
CA ASP A 153 -14.61 0.84 16.13
C ASP A 153 -13.25 0.70 15.44
N HIS A 154 -12.89 1.65 14.56
CA HIS A 154 -11.57 1.66 13.93
C HIS A 154 -10.44 1.81 14.94
N TRP A 155 -10.64 2.64 15.97
CA TRP A 155 -9.69 2.79 17.08
C TRP A 155 -9.43 1.46 17.79
N LYS A 156 -10.49 0.71 18.12
CA LYS A 156 -10.38 -0.60 18.77
C LYS A 156 -9.73 -1.64 17.87
N ALA A 157 -10.01 -1.59 16.57
CA ALA A 157 -9.56 -2.58 15.59
C ALA A 157 -8.07 -2.47 15.23
N GLY A 158 -7.43 -1.32 15.43
CA GLY A 158 -6.00 -1.19 15.11
C GLY A 158 -5.48 0.24 14.97
N HIS A 159 -6.38 1.22 14.73
CA HIS A 159 -5.92 2.58 14.49
C HIS A 159 -5.18 3.19 15.70
N LYS A 160 -5.47 2.71 16.93
CA LYS A 160 -4.74 3.16 18.13
C LYS A 160 -3.23 2.90 18.08
N GLN A 161 -2.78 1.86 17.36
CA GLN A 161 -1.36 1.55 17.20
C GLN A 161 -0.71 2.35 16.05
N GLU A 162 -1.51 2.86 15.13
CA GLU A 162 -1.07 3.61 13.95
C GLU A 162 -1.13 5.12 14.17
N CYS A 163 -2.01 5.59 15.05
CA CYS A 163 -2.24 6.99 15.33
C CYS A 163 -1.01 7.61 16.01
N GLY A 164 -0.13 8.22 15.20
CA GLY A 164 1.17 8.73 15.62
C GLY A 164 1.16 9.93 16.57
N ASN A 165 0.01 10.58 16.78
CA ASN A 165 -0.15 11.65 17.76
C ASN A 165 -1.37 11.36 18.62
N ARG A 166 -1.14 11.10 19.90
CA ARG A 166 -2.18 11.21 20.92
C ARG A 166 -2.14 12.65 21.39
N LEU A 167 -3.12 13.48 20.99
CA LEU A 167 -3.34 14.72 21.75
C LEU A 167 -3.64 14.26 23.19
N LYS A 168 -2.69 14.52 24.10
CA LYS A 168 -2.95 14.45 25.52
C LYS A 168 -3.80 15.68 25.82
N ASP A 169 -5.03 15.46 26.27
CA ASP A 169 -5.81 16.50 26.93
C ASP A 169 -5.10 16.96 28.21
#